data_AF-A0A6V8ESJ4-F1
#
_entry.id   AF-A0A6V8ESJ4-F1
#
_cell.length_a   1.000
_cell.length_b   1.000
_cell.length_c   1.000
_cell.angle_alpha   90.00
_cell.angle_beta   90.00
_cell.angle_gamma   90.00
#
_symmetry.space_group_name_H-M   'P 1'
#
loop_
_entity.id
_entity.type
_entity.pdbx_description
1 polymer ?
#
loop_
_entity_poly.entity_id
_entity_poly.type
_entity_poly.pdbx_seq_one_letter_code
_entity_poly.pdbx_strand_id
1 'polypeptide(L)'
;WDEMIYFIDADCGSGSSITLTLRDHMSISALERIWGPGASEYGTLGTIPYPSGEYTLTASFTGGSTFLRTIIAGGITQSWSL
;
A
#
# COMPACT_ATOMS: atom_id res chain seq x y z
N TRP A 1 -10.57 -12.98 5.75
CA TRP A 1 -10.86 -11.58 5.40
C TRP A 1 -11.35 -11.59 3.96
N ASP A 2 -12.35 -10.79 3.65
CA ASP A 2 -12.90 -10.72 2.30
C ASP A 2 -12.07 -9.74 1.45
N GLU A 3 -11.51 -8.72 2.11
CA GLU A 3 -10.72 -7.65 1.50
C GLU A 3 -9.53 -7.27 2.40
N MET A 4 -8.46 -6.79 1.79
CA MET A 4 -7.40 -6.06 2.49
C MET A 4 -7.67 -4.57 2.35
N ILE A 5 -7.62 -3.82 3.45
CA ILE A 5 -7.68 -2.35 3.45
C ILE A 5 -6.27 -1.82 3.68
N TYR A 6 -5.88 -0.82 2.90
CA TYR A 6 -4.64 -0.09 3.11
C TYR A 6 -4.89 1.40 3.29
N PHE A 7 -4.03 2.01 4.11
CA PHE A 7 -3.91 3.45 4.25
C PHE A 7 -2.45 3.84 4.02
N ILE A 8 -2.21 4.90 3.24
CA ILE A 8 -0.87 5.36 2.88
C ILE A 8 -0.76 6.89 3.01
N ASP A 9 0.33 7.31 3.66
CA ASP A 9 0.94 8.62 3.48
C ASP A 9 2.39 8.45 3.08
N ALA A 10 2.84 9.20 2.09
CA ALA A 10 4.22 9.24 1.62
C ALA A 10 4.65 10.67 1.31
N ASP A 11 5.90 10.98 1.65
CA ASP A 11 6.53 12.25 1.31
C ASP A 11 7.98 12.01 0.90
N CYS A 12 8.32 12.45 -0.30
CA CYS A 12 9.66 12.39 -0.87
C CYS A 12 10.24 13.80 -0.96
N GLY A 13 11.29 14.05 -0.17
CA GLY A 13 12.10 15.25 -0.32
C GLY A 13 12.77 15.32 -1.70
N SER A 14 13.29 16.50 -2.04
CA SER A 14 14.01 16.69 -3.30
C SER A 14 15.18 15.71 -3.42
N GLY A 15 15.21 14.96 -4.53
CA GLY A 15 16.22 13.93 -4.81
C GLY A 15 16.04 12.60 -4.06
N SER A 16 14.89 12.38 -3.42
CA SER A 16 14.57 11.10 -2.75
C SER A 16 13.45 10.36 -3.49
N SER A 17 13.35 9.04 -3.31
CA SER A 17 12.26 8.24 -3.86
C SER A 17 11.84 7.13 -2.91
N ILE A 18 10.58 6.73 -3.03
CA ILE A 18 10.00 5.60 -2.30
C ILE A 18 9.30 4.70 -3.31
N THR A 19 9.51 3.39 -3.22
CA THR A 19 8.64 2.40 -3.86
C THR A 19 8.02 1.50 -2.81
N LEU A 20 6.76 1.16 -2.99
CA LEU A 20 6.05 0.21 -2.15
C LEU A 20 5.36 -0.82 -3.03
N THR A 21 5.58 -2.09 -2.73
CA THR A 21 4.84 -3.21 -3.30
C THR A 21 4.24 -4.04 -2.19
N LEU A 22 2.97 -4.42 -2.36
CA LEU A 22 2.30 -5.41 -1.53
C LEU A 22 1.76 -6.47 -2.48
N ARG A 23 2.30 -7.69 -2.39
CA ARG A 23 2.04 -8.76 -3.34
C ARG A 23 1.63 -10.02 -2.61
N ASP A 24 0.58 -10.68 -3.10
CA ASP A 24 0.22 -12.01 -2.62
C ASP A 24 1.14 -13.10 -3.17
N HIS A 25 1.25 -14.22 -2.46
CA HIS A 25 2.14 -15.30 -2.85
C HIS A 25 1.72 -15.99 -4.17
N MET A 26 0.46 -15.82 -4.59
CA MET A 26 -0.07 -16.33 -5.85
C MET A 26 0.08 -15.34 -7.02
N SER A 27 0.62 -14.14 -6.80
CA SER A 27 0.68 -13.00 -7.75
C SER A 27 -0.67 -12.63 -8.41
N ILE A 28 -1.79 -12.86 -7.73
CA ILE A 28 -3.14 -12.49 -8.19
C ILE A 28 -3.44 -11.02 -7.84
N SER A 29 -2.99 -10.56 -6.67
CA SER A 29 -3.25 -9.22 -6.15
C SER A 29 -1.95 -8.50 -5.81
N ALA A 30 -1.73 -7.33 -6.45
CA ALA A 30 -0.57 -6.50 -6.21
C ALA A 30 -0.96 -5.02 -6.09
N LEU A 31 -0.58 -4.39 -4.98
CA LEU A 31 -0.55 -2.93 -4.85
C LEU A 31 0.87 -2.47 -5.16
N GLU A 32 1.01 -1.53 -6.09
CA GLU A 32 2.28 -0.89 -6.42
C GLU A 32 2.13 0.63 -6.30
N ARG A 33 3.12 1.26 -5.66
CA ARG A 33 3.23 2.70 -5.52
C ARG A 33 4.67 3.13 -5.72
N ILE A 34 4.83 4.27 -6.41
CA ILE A 34 6.13 4.87 -6.71
C ILE A 34 6.00 6.38 -6.48
N TRP A 35 6.77 6.90 -5.53
CA TRP A 35 6.91 8.33 -5.26
C TRP A 35 8.29 8.78 -5.67
N GLY A 36 8.36 9.60 -6.73
CA GLY A 36 9.59 10.20 -7.20
C GLY A 36 10.02 11.44 -6.40
N PRO A 37 11.10 12.13 -6.82
CA PRO A 37 11.59 13.34 -6.17
C PRO A 37 10.52 14.43 -6.04
N GLY A 38 10.29 14.91 -4.82
CA GLY A 38 9.29 15.95 -4.53
C GLY A 38 7.83 15.49 -4.55
N ALA A 39 7.57 14.19 -4.75
CA ALA A 39 6.22 13.65 -4.73
C ALA A 39 5.71 13.46 -3.30
N SER A 40 4.43 13.72 -3.10
CA SER A 40 3.74 13.42 -1.85
C SER A 40 2.35 12.86 -2.11
N GLU A 41 1.90 12.01 -1.20
CA GLU A 41 0.58 11.40 -1.18
C GLU A 41 0.13 11.34 0.27
N TYR A 42 -1.07 11.83 0.57
CA TYR A 42 -1.59 11.83 1.93
C TYR A 42 -3.05 11.41 1.95
N GLY A 43 -3.41 10.60 2.94
CA GLY A 43 -4.77 10.19 3.20
C GLY A 43 -5.30 9.14 2.23
N THR A 44 -4.45 8.46 1.46
CA THR A 44 -4.93 7.47 0.50
C THR A 44 -5.42 6.25 1.25
N LEU A 45 -6.69 5.91 1.04
CA LEU A 45 -7.31 4.70 1.54
C LEU A 45 -7.86 3.89 0.37
N GLY A 46 -7.62 2.59 0.37
CA GLY A 46 -8.10 1.70 -0.68
C GLY A 46 -8.20 0.26 -0.24
N THR A 47 -8.74 -0.57 -1.14
CA THR A 47 -8.88 -2.01 -0.91
C THR A 47 -8.16 -2.82 -1.98
N ILE A 48 -7.78 -4.04 -1.60
CA ILE A 48 -7.13 -5.03 -2.46
C ILE A 48 -7.85 -6.35 -2.19
N PRO A 49 -8.19 -7.14 -3.23
CA PRO A 49 -8.76 -8.46 -3.02
C PRO A 49 -7.89 -9.31 -2.09
N TYR A 50 -8.49 -10.12 -1.21
CA TYR A 50 -7.77 -10.96 -0.24
C TYR A 50 -7.83 -12.47 -0.59
N PRO A 51 -7.28 -12.95 -1.73
CA PRO A 51 -7.47 -14.35 -2.13
C PRO A 51 -6.68 -15.37 -1.30
N SER A 52 -5.48 -15.03 -0.78
CA SER A 52 -4.51 -16.07 -0.36
C SER A 52 -4.03 -16.00 1.09
N GLY A 53 -4.45 -15.04 1.91
CA GLY A 53 -4.04 -14.99 3.32
C GLY A 53 -2.63 -14.47 3.59
N GLU A 54 -1.68 -14.71 2.68
CA GLU A 54 -0.26 -14.39 2.82
C GLU A 54 0.19 -13.32 1.82
N TYR A 55 0.88 -12.30 2.35
CA TYR A 55 1.35 -11.15 1.58
C TYR A 55 2.77 -10.77 1.97
N THR A 56 3.54 -10.35 0.98
CA THR A 56 4.83 -9.72 1.15
C THR A 56 4.70 -8.23 0.88
N LEU A 57 5.02 -7.42 1.89
CA LEU A 57 5.18 -5.98 1.74
C LEU A 57 6.67 -5.64 1.60
N THR A 58 7.02 -4.99 0.50
CA THR A 58 8.37 -4.49 0.25
C THR A 58 8.32 -2.99 0.08
N ALA A 59 9.08 -2.26 0.88
CA ALA A 59 9.29 -0.83 0.71
C ALA A 59 10.78 -0.56 0.45
N SER A 60 11.09 0.25 -0.55
CA SER A 60 12.46 0.67 -0.87
C SER A 60 12.56 2.19 -0.86
N PHE A 61 13.65 2.68 -0.29
CA PHE A 61 13.88 4.10 -0.06
C PHE A 61 15.22 4.49 -0.69
N THR A 62 15.26 5.61 -1.39
CA THR A 62 16.50 6.21 -1.88
C THR A 62 16.55 7.70 -1.53
N GLY A 63 17.76 8.23 -1.33
CA GLY A 63 17.97 9.62 -0.91
C GLY A 63 17.98 9.80 0.60
N GLY A 64 18.02 11.07 1.05
CA GLY A 64 18.21 11.45 2.45
C GLY A 64 16.96 11.93 3.18
N SER A 65 15.84 12.14 2.48
CA SER A 65 14.61 12.69 3.06
C SER A 65 13.40 11.93 2.52
N THR A 66 12.96 10.92 3.26
CA THR A 66 11.77 10.12 2.94
C THR A 66 10.91 9.92 4.18
N PHE A 67 9.60 9.93 3.99
CA PHE A 67 8.63 9.56 5.00
C PHE A 67 7.59 8.63 4.38
N LEU A 68 7.33 7.50 5.02
CA LEU A 68 6.27 6.56 4.63
C LEU A 68 5.55 6.11 5.90
N ARG A 69 4.23 6.31 5.92
CA ARG A 69 3.31 5.73 6.89
C ARG A 69 2.33 4.84 6.15
N THR A 70 2.25 3.58 6.56
CA THR A 70 1.31 2.63 5.99
C THR A 70 0.59 1.86 7.10
N ILE A 71 -0.70 1.61 6.91
CA ILE A 71 -1.51 0.72 7.76
C ILE A 71 -2.15 -0.30 6.84
N ILE A 72 -1.97 -1.58 7.14
CA ILE A 72 -2.56 -2.70 6.41
C ILE A 72 -3.45 -3.47 7.38
N ALA A 73 -4.71 -3.69 7.00
CA ALA A 73 -5.70 -4.38 7.83
C ALA A 73 -6.56 -5.33 7.00
N GLY A 74 -6.97 -6.44 7.62
CA GLY A 74 -7.99 -7.33 7.04
C GLY A 74 -9.39 -6.78 7.30
N GLY A 75 -10.22 -6.71 6.27
CA GLY A 75 -11.63 -6.32 6.33
C GLY A 75 -12.57 -7.52 6.19
N ILE A 76 -13.75 -7.42 6.83
CA ILE A 76 -14.89 -8.31 6.60
C ILE A 76 -15.98 -7.46 5.97
N THR A 77 -16.42 -7.81 4.76
CA THR A 77 -17.45 -7.05 4.03
C THR A 77 -18.76 -7.79 4.17
N GLN A 78 -19.76 -7.17 4.80
CA GLN A 78 -21.11 -7.71 4.90
C GLN A 78 -22.08 -6.88 4.06
N SER A 79 -22.89 -7.55 3.24
CA SER A 79 -23.97 -6.93 2.48
C SER A 79 -25.31 -7.57 2.84
N TRP A 80 -26.37 -6.77 2.84
CA TRP A 80 -27.73 -7.22 3.13
C TRP A 80 -28.61 -6.80 1.97
N SER A 81 -29.33 -7.74 1.36
CA SER A 81 -30.40 -7.45 0.42
C SER A 81 -31.72 -7.41 1.19
N LEU A 82 -32.51 -6.36 0.96
CA LEU A 82 -33.86 -6.22 1.52
C LEU A 82 -34.86 -7.12 0.79
#